data_AF-A0A149U5K0-F1
#
_entry.id   AF-A0A149U5K0-F1
#
_cell.length_a   1.000
_cell.length_b   1.000
_cell.length_c   1.000
_cell.angle_alpha   90.00
_cell.angle_beta   90.00
_cell.angle_gamma   90.00
#
_symmetry.space_group_name_H-M   'P 1'
#
loop_
_entity.id
_entity.type
_entity.pdbx_description
1 polymer ?
#
loop_
_entity_poly.entity_id
_entity_poly.type
_entity_poly.pdbx_seq_one_letter_code
_entity_poly.pdbx_strand_id
1 'polypeptide(L)'
;METVDCQTVEELGAFFDGLAPGVLFRGQTKEYLRTDGGPDIRTSFDRHGCIPSRMLKWWHYSRAILSTYVKGFDGLTDLATDQAILQHYGWRSFFLDATADASVACWFAANSYHTESCGELIEDCSEDPLFVVRQRAWYELADDRGCVYVLSRKALRARNLQTVDLVEITTAAGRHRCLAQSAFMVGPLNGPLPDDCIVNRVFAPSAVFQAYAAQKSELTCEALFPSPRIDPVMAALLSIPWVKREVDSIGIDFFGRGLPLPEYEVKTIRRTGVDTAYYRRFWLADAAGPETLLAETTFYLTDETTFHGAASGELVFLNLTRLLRERKSVALEIDGLVRHPYASNSGQYGKGIYLEMLEDGTMFLTELAVDHFGARPAGFGITRGWYFQVDEAFRWYRVDHPNQCDCGTEAHHTHHLVVAEHFEFALKERVFTQVRERVFAISDVNATSDPSALKWME
;
A
#
# COMPACT_ATOMS: atom_id res chain seq x y z
N MET A 1 -34.15 13.93 4.02
CA MET A 1 -33.36 13.47 5.16
C MET A 1 -34.23 13.55 6.39
N GLU A 2 -34.60 12.40 6.95
CA GLU A 2 -35.40 12.26 8.16
C GLU A 2 -34.49 11.93 9.35
N THR A 3 -34.78 12.49 10.52
CA THR A 3 -34.08 12.16 11.78
C THR A 3 -34.94 11.19 12.57
N VAL A 4 -34.32 10.08 13.01
CA VAL A 4 -34.97 9.04 13.79
C VAL A 4 -34.22 8.86 15.09
N ASP A 5 -34.97 8.82 16.19
CA ASP A 5 -34.46 8.62 17.54
C ASP A 5 -34.99 7.29 18.09
N CYS A 6 -34.13 6.29 18.21
CA CYS A 6 -34.46 4.99 18.77
C CYS A 6 -33.95 4.90 20.21
N GLN A 7 -34.81 4.46 21.13
CA GLN A 7 -34.49 4.25 22.55
C GLN A 7 -34.34 2.76 22.89
N THR A 8 -34.88 1.86 22.06
CA THR A 8 -34.76 0.41 22.27
C THR A 8 -34.23 -0.32 21.04
N VAL A 9 -33.78 -1.56 21.25
CA VAL A 9 -33.27 -2.43 20.19
C VAL A 9 -34.39 -2.83 19.23
N GLU A 10 -35.61 -2.98 19.73
CA GLU A 10 -36.80 -3.32 18.94
C GLU A 10 -37.20 -2.17 18.02
N GLU A 11 -37.16 -0.92 18.51
CA GLU A 11 -37.40 0.27 17.68
C GLU A 11 -36.36 0.39 16.57
N LEU A 12 -35.09 0.15 16.91
CA LEU A 12 -33.99 0.19 15.95
C LEU A 12 -34.11 -0.92 14.89
N GLY A 13 -34.46 -2.14 15.30
CA GLY A 13 -34.71 -3.25 14.39
C GLY A 13 -35.89 -3.00 13.47
N ALA A 14 -37.03 -2.55 14.00
CA ALA A 14 -38.21 -2.22 13.21
C ALA A 14 -37.91 -1.09 12.19
N PHE A 15 -37.07 -0.12 12.56
CA PHE A 15 -36.63 0.91 11.63
C PHE A 15 -35.81 0.31 10.47
N PHE A 16 -34.79 -0.51 10.77
CA PHE A 16 -33.95 -1.10 9.73
C PHE A 16 -34.72 -2.06 8.81
N ASP A 17 -35.66 -2.85 9.36
CA ASP A 17 -36.52 -3.74 8.59
C ASP A 17 -37.46 -2.99 7.63
N GLY A 18 -37.79 -1.74 7.95
CA GLY A 18 -38.62 -0.85 7.12
C GLY A 18 -37.88 -0.16 5.98
N LEU A 19 -36.55 -0.28 5.90
CA LEU A 19 -35.76 0.42 4.89
C LEU A 19 -35.90 -0.20 3.49
N ALA A 20 -35.79 0.65 2.48
CA ALA A 20 -35.74 0.19 1.10
C ALA A 20 -34.50 -0.70 0.87
N PRO A 21 -34.61 -1.77 0.04
CA PRO A 21 -33.46 -2.58 -0.31
C PRO A 21 -32.33 -1.78 -0.95
N GLY A 22 -31.08 -2.16 -0.68
CA GLY A 22 -29.90 -1.56 -1.30
C GLY A 22 -29.50 -0.19 -0.74
N VAL A 23 -29.88 0.13 0.50
CA VAL A 23 -29.24 1.21 1.25
C VAL A 23 -27.86 0.79 1.75
N LEU A 24 -27.02 1.77 2.07
CA LEU A 24 -25.74 1.57 2.75
C LEU A 24 -25.76 2.29 4.10
N PHE A 25 -24.98 1.81 5.05
CA PHE A 25 -24.94 2.34 6.41
C PHE A 25 -23.55 2.86 6.74
N ARG A 26 -23.48 3.93 7.54
CA ARG A 26 -22.23 4.43 8.14
C ARG A 26 -22.46 4.77 9.61
N GLY A 27 -21.85 3.99 10.50
CA GLY A 27 -21.88 4.22 11.93
C GLY A 27 -20.79 5.18 12.40
N GLN A 28 -21.13 6.03 13.37
CA GLN A 28 -20.22 6.96 14.04
C GLN A 28 -20.60 7.09 15.51
N THR A 29 -19.62 7.23 16.39
CA THR A 29 -19.84 7.40 17.84
C THR A 29 -20.45 8.74 18.22
N LYS A 30 -20.45 9.69 17.29
CA LYS A 30 -21.12 10.98 17.42
C LYS A 30 -21.41 11.57 16.05
N GLU A 31 -22.27 12.58 16.04
CA GLU A 31 -22.49 13.39 14.86
C GLU A 31 -21.41 14.48 14.72
N TYR A 32 -21.01 14.71 13.48
CA TYR A 32 -20.17 15.84 13.08
C TYR A 32 -21.01 16.76 12.22
N LEU A 33 -20.97 18.06 12.51
CA LEU A 33 -21.76 19.08 11.83
C LEU A 33 -20.85 20.10 11.16
N ARG A 34 -21.30 20.56 10.00
CA ARG A 34 -20.75 21.71 9.30
C ARG A 34 -21.22 23.00 9.98
N THR A 35 -20.66 24.14 9.56
CA THR A 35 -21.04 25.46 10.07
C THR A 35 -22.49 25.84 9.77
N ASP A 36 -23.09 25.28 8.72
CA ASP A 36 -24.50 25.45 8.34
C ASP A 36 -25.45 24.53 9.15
N GLY A 37 -24.93 23.70 10.06
CA GLY A 37 -25.69 22.73 10.84
C GLY A 37 -26.03 21.43 10.10
N GLY A 38 -25.58 21.26 8.85
CA GLY A 38 -25.73 20.00 8.10
C GLY A 38 -24.66 18.95 8.49
N PRO A 39 -24.85 17.66 8.14
CA PRO A 39 -23.86 16.62 8.43
C PRO A 39 -22.50 16.89 7.77
N ASP A 40 -21.42 16.75 8.55
CA ASP A 40 -20.05 16.85 8.05
C ASP A 40 -19.45 15.47 7.79
N ILE A 41 -19.82 14.88 6.65
CA ILE A 41 -19.32 13.58 6.21
C ILE A 41 -18.26 13.79 5.13
N ARG A 42 -17.05 14.19 5.54
CA ARG A 42 -15.87 14.36 4.67
C ARG A 42 -14.96 13.13 4.66
N THR A 43 -14.18 13.02 3.59
CA THR A 43 -13.16 11.97 3.42
C THR A 43 -11.98 12.18 4.36
N SER A 44 -11.16 11.14 4.54
CA SER A 44 -9.90 11.26 5.29
C SER A 44 -8.89 12.17 4.57
N PHE A 45 -8.93 12.21 3.23
CA PHE A 45 -8.12 13.10 2.43
C PHE A 45 -8.47 14.57 2.66
N ASP A 46 -9.76 14.92 2.65
CA ASP A 46 -10.20 16.30 2.92
C ASP A 46 -9.81 16.79 4.33
N ARG A 47 -9.78 15.87 5.31
CA ARG A 47 -9.43 16.21 6.70
C ARG A 47 -7.94 16.37 6.94
N HIS A 48 -7.11 15.59 6.25
CA HIS A 48 -5.69 15.45 6.62
C HIS A 48 -4.70 15.73 5.48
N GLY A 49 -5.19 15.93 4.26
CA GLY A 49 -4.39 16.18 3.06
C GLY A 49 -3.61 14.96 2.56
N CYS A 50 -2.88 15.19 1.46
CA CYS A 50 -2.04 14.21 0.79
C CYS A 50 -0.60 14.20 1.34
N ILE A 51 0.00 13.02 1.40
CA ILE A 51 1.46 12.85 1.48
C ILE A 51 1.86 12.11 0.19
N PRO A 52 2.30 12.81 -0.87
CA PRO A 52 2.43 12.24 -2.20
C PRO A 52 3.29 10.97 -2.27
N SER A 53 4.48 10.97 -1.66
CA SER A 53 5.39 9.81 -1.67
C SER A 53 4.76 8.56 -1.04
N ARG A 54 4.05 8.75 0.09
CA ARG A 54 3.33 7.65 0.76
C ARG A 54 2.11 7.20 -0.03
N MET A 55 1.41 8.13 -0.68
CA MET A 55 0.24 7.80 -1.51
C MET A 55 0.64 6.94 -2.71
N LEU A 56 1.74 7.29 -3.40
CA LEU A 56 2.30 6.48 -4.48
C LEU A 56 2.68 5.08 -3.98
N LYS A 57 3.39 4.99 -2.85
CA LYS A 57 3.76 3.70 -2.24
C LYS A 57 2.53 2.86 -1.92
N TRP A 58 1.53 3.46 -1.30
CA TRP A 58 0.25 2.80 -1.03
C TRP A 58 -0.41 2.28 -2.31
N TRP A 59 -0.56 3.12 -3.34
CA TRP A 59 -1.11 2.72 -4.65
C TRP A 59 -0.34 1.56 -5.30
N HIS A 60 0.98 1.62 -5.28
CA HIS A 60 1.81 0.54 -5.81
C HIS A 60 1.50 -0.79 -5.12
N TYR A 61 1.52 -0.81 -3.78
CA TYR A 61 1.28 -2.03 -3.02
C TYR A 61 -0.17 -2.50 -3.12
N SER A 62 -1.17 -1.62 -3.08
CA SER A 62 -2.58 -2.02 -3.25
C SER A 62 -2.83 -2.63 -4.63
N ARG A 63 -2.33 -2.03 -5.72
CA ARG A 63 -2.44 -2.62 -7.07
C ARG A 63 -1.76 -3.97 -7.15
N ALA A 64 -0.54 -4.11 -6.63
CA ALA A 64 0.19 -5.36 -6.67
C ALA A 64 -0.52 -6.47 -5.86
N ILE A 65 -1.05 -6.13 -4.68
CA ILE A 65 -1.78 -7.06 -3.81
C ILE A 65 -3.11 -7.46 -4.46
N LEU A 66 -3.88 -6.50 -4.96
CA LEU A 66 -5.15 -6.77 -5.67
C LEU A 66 -4.91 -7.67 -6.88
N SER A 67 -3.91 -7.37 -7.71
CA SER A 67 -3.58 -8.20 -8.89
C SER A 67 -3.13 -9.61 -8.51
N THR A 68 -2.60 -9.81 -7.30
CA THR A 68 -2.17 -11.13 -6.81
C THR A 68 -3.33 -11.95 -6.25
N TYR A 69 -4.21 -11.32 -5.46
CA TYR A 69 -5.22 -12.07 -4.70
C TYR A 69 -6.63 -12.01 -5.30
N VAL A 70 -6.94 -11.04 -6.15
CA VAL A 70 -8.29 -10.78 -6.66
C VAL A 70 -8.42 -11.26 -8.09
N LYS A 71 -9.27 -12.26 -8.28
CA LYS A 71 -9.50 -12.85 -9.60
C LYS A 71 -10.16 -11.83 -10.53
N GLY A 72 -9.52 -11.54 -11.66
CA GLY A 72 -10.07 -10.66 -12.70
C GLY A 72 -9.76 -9.17 -12.50
N PHE A 73 -9.00 -8.80 -11.46
CA PHE A 73 -8.47 -7.44 -11.34
C PHE A 73 -7.28 -7.29 -12.29
N ASP A 74 -7.41 -6.41 -13.29
CA ASP A 74 -6.36 -6.18 -14.31
C ASP A 74 -5.35 -5.10 -13.92
N GLY A 75 -5.56 -4.41 -12.79
CA GLY A 75 -4.69 -3.36 -12.28
C GLY A 75 -4.58 -2.11 -13.15
N LEU A 76 -5.32 -2.03 -14.26
CA LEU A 76 -5.23 -0.96 -15.26
C LEU A 76 -6.53 -0.17 -15.40
N THR A 77 -7.69 -0.79 -15.17
CA THR A 77 -8.99 -0.18 -15.46
C THR A 77 -9.80 0.22 -14.23
N ASP A 78 -9.46 -0.28 -13.04
CA ASP A 78 -10.24 -0.06 -11.81
C ASP A 78 -9.48 0.74 -10.73
N LEU A 79 -9.19 2.01 -11.05
CA LEU A 79 -8.58 2.97 -10.12
C LEU A 79 -9.44 3.25 -8.88
N ALA A 80 -10.76 3.10 -9.01
CA ALA A 80 -11.68 3.32 -7.90
C ALA A 80 -11.49 2.24 -6.83
N THR A 81 -11.43 0.96 -7.22
CA THR A 81 -11.17 -0.15 -6.30
C THR A 81 -9.79 -0.09 -5.66
N ASP A 82 -8.77 0.29 -6.43
CA ASP A 82 -7.41 0.50 -5.91
C ASP A 82 -7.38 1.55 -4.80
N GLN A 83 -7.98 2.72 -5.02
CA GLN A 83 -8.04 3.78 -4.02
C GLN A 83 -8.98 3.46 -2.85
N ALA A 84 -10.03 2.71 -3.12
CA ALA A 84 -11.04 2.29 -2.15
C ALA A 84 -10.45 1.30 -1.12
N ILE A 85 -9.65 0.31 -1.55
CA ILE A 85 -9.06 -0.65 -0.62
C ILE A 85 -8.05 0.01 0.33
N LEU A 86 -7.33 1.04 -0.12
CA LEU A 86 -6.40 1.81 0.71
C LEU A 86 -7.06 2.38 1.96
N GLN A 87 -8.22 2.99 1.77
CA GLN A 87 -9.01 3.57 2.87
C GLN A 87 -9.37 2.53 3.91
N HIS A 88 -9.82 1.37 3.43
CA HIS A 88 -10.35 0.31 4.28
C HIS A 88 -9.27 -0.33 5.17
N TYR A 89 -8.01 -0.32 4.72
CA TYR A 89 -6.86 -0.79 5.50
C TYR A 89 -6.19 0.28 6.37
N GLY A 90 -6.69 1.51 6.35
CA GLY A 90 -6.28 2.59 7.27
C GLY A 90 -5.47 3.71 6.63
N TRP A 91 -5.35 3.74 5.30
CA TRP A 91 -4.77 4.89 4.60
C TRP A 91 -5.81 5.98 4.31
N ARG A 92 -5.34 7.13 3.82
CA ARG A 92 -6.19 8.24 3.43
C ARG A 92 -6.64 8.10 1.99
N SER A 93 -7.88 8.44 1.69
CA SER A 93 -8.44 8.36 0.33
C SER A 93 -9.55 9.40 0.11
N PHE A 94 -10.02 9.45 -1.14
CA PHE A 94 -11.19 10.22 -1.57
C PHE A 94 -12.52 9.50 -1.33
N PHE A 95 -12.52 8.37 -0.64
CA PHE A 95 -13.72 7.55 -0.42
C PHE A 95 -14.13 7.54 1.05
N LEU A 96 -15.43 7.30 1.28
CA LEU A 96 -16.01 7.05 2.60
C LEU A 96 -16.28 5.56 2.78
N ASP A 97 -15.88 5.03 3.93
CA ASP A 97 -16.30 3.70 4.37
C ASP A 97 -17.81 3.66 4.64
N ALA A 98 -18.48 2.67 4.08
CA ALA A 98 -19.86 2.30 4.35
C ALA A 98 -19.96 0.77 4.44
N THR A 99 -21.10 0.27 4.91
CA THR A 99 -21.38 -1.15 4.98
C THR A 99 -22.79 -1.44 4.50
N ALA A 100 -23.00 -2.61 3.90
CA ALA A 100 -24.34 -3.11 3.62
C ALA A 100 -25.01 -3.77 4.84
N ASP A 101 -24.28 -3.97 5.94
CA ASP A 101 -24.77 -4.63 7.16
C ASP A 101 -25.03 -3.62 8.28
N ALA A 102 -26.30 -3.44 8.63
CA ALA A 102 -26.72 -2.53 9.71
C ALA A 102 -26.08 -2.90 11.06
N SER A 103 -25.84 -4.19 11.34
CA SER A 103 -25.20 -4.63 12.58
C SER A 103 -23.74 -4.17 12.66
N VAL A 104 -23.02 -4.17 11.53
CA VAL A 104 -21.65 -3.63 11.44
C VAL A 104 -21.65 -2.12 11.67
N ALA A 105 -22.60 -1.39 11.08
CA ALA A 105 -22.73 0.04 11.32
C ALA A 105 -23.07 0.37 12.78
N CYS A 106 -23.95 -0.40 13.42
CA CYS A 106 -24.25 -0.26 14.84
C CYS A 106 -23.02 -0.53 15.71
N TRP A 107 -22.20 -1.53 15.35
CA TRP A 107 -20.95 -1.78 16.05
C TRP A 107 -20.03 -0.55 16.01
N PHE A 108 -19.84 0.08 14.85
CA PHE A 108 -19.04 1.32 14.75
C PHE A 108 -19.69 2.54 15.41
N ALA A 109 -21.02 2.58 15.51
CA ALA A 109 -21.72 3.64 16.25
C ALA A 109 -21.58 3.49 17.78
N ALA A 110 -21.33 2.28 18.26
CA ALA A 110 -21.17 1.96 19.69
C ALA A 110 -19.71 1.86 20.16
N ASN A 111 -18.73 1.91 19.27
CA ASN A 111 -17.32 1.67 19.60
C ASN A 111 -16.41 2.81 19.11
N SER A 112 -15.69 3.43 20.03
CA SER A 112 -14.71 4.50 19.78
C SER A 112 -13.37 3.92 19.35
N TYR A 113 -12.80 4.47 18.26
CA TYR A 113 -11.48 4.09 17.78
C TYR A 113 -10.37 4.80 18.56
N HIS A 114 -9.39 4.03 19.04
CA HIS A 114 -8.20 4.52 19.72
C HIS A 114 -6.94 4.04 19.00
N THR A 115 -5.90 4.86 19.04
CA THR A 115 -4.60 4.49 18.49
C THR A 115 -3.46 5.17 19.23
N GLU A 116 -2.36 4.46 19.38
CA GLU A 116 -1.13 4.97 20.01
C GLU A 116 0.11 4.44 19.30
N SER A 117 1.19 5.22 19.35
CA SER A 117 2.50 4.74 18.92
C SER A 117 3.09 3.84 20.01
N CYS A 118 3.49 2.62 19.65
CA CYS A 118 4.09 1.66 20.56
C CYS A 118 5.50 1.30 20.09
N GLY A 119 6.49 1.39 20.98
CA GLY A 119 7.87 0.97 20.73
C GLY A 119 8.17 -0.33 21.47
N GLU A 120 8.71 -1.32 20.75
CA GLU A 120 9.07 -2.62 21.33
C GLU A 120 10.52 -2.96 21.01
N LEU A 121 11.27 -3.36 22.03
CA LEU A 121 12.59 -3.97 21.86
C LEU A 121 12.41 -5.43 21.49
N ILE A 122 12.98 -5.84 20.36
CA ILE A 122 12.84 -7.18 19.80
C ILE A 122 14.18 -7.69 19.28
N GLU A 123 14.21 -8.96 18.93
CA GLU A 123 15.30 -9.59 18.19
C GLU A 123 14.90 -9.83 16.72
N ASP A 124 15.82 -9.62 15.79
CA ASP A 124 15.62 -10.05 14.41
C ASP A 124 15.90 -11.56 14.23
N CYS A 125 15.88 -12.05 12.99
CA CYS A 125 16.14 -13.47 12.72
C CYS A 125 17.56 -13.90 13.08
N SER A 126 18.51 -12.97 13.21
CA SER A 126 19.90 -13.18 13.59
C SER A 126 20.18 -12.91 15.08
N GLU A 127 19.13 -12.68 15.87
CA GLU A 127 19.22 -12.35 17.30
C GLU A 127 19.86 -10.96 17.56
N ASP A 128 19.88 -10.08 16.55
CA ASP A 128 20.31 -8.70 16.74
C ASP A 128 19.19 -7.88 17.40
N PRO A 129 19.48 -7.12 18.48
CA PRO A 129 18.49 -6.31 19.16
C PRO A 129 18.16 -5.05 18.35
N LEU A 130 16.87 -4.76 18.20
CA LEU A 130 16.39 -3.54 17.56
C LEU A 130 15.06 -3.08 18.16
N PHE A 131 14.74 -1.79 17.99
CA PHE A 131 13.43 -1.26 18.33
C PHE A 131 12.53 -1.21 17.10
N VAL A 132 11.31 -1.72 17.21
CA VAL A 132 10.24 -1.48 16.24
C VAL A 132 9.24 -0.49 16.78
N VAL A 133 8.79 0.42 15.93
CA VAL A 133 7.72 1.38 16.23
C VAL A 133 6.50 1.06 15.40
N ARG A 134 5.41 0.72 16.10
CA ARG A 134 4.13 0.30 15.53
C ARG A 134 3.04 1.29 15.88
N GLN A 135 1.95 1.25 15.12
CA GLN A 135 0.73 1.96 15.46
C GLN A 135 -0.29 0.96 15.98
N ARG A 136 -0.39 0.87 17.31
CA ARG A 136 -1.41 0.06 17.97
C ARG A 136 -2.76 0.71 17.77
N ALA A 137 -3.77 -0.10 17.48
CA ALA A 137 -5.15 0.34 17.33
C ALA A 137 -6.08 -0.57 18.13
N TRP A 138 -7.13 -0.01 18.71
CA TRP A 138 -8.16 -0.77 19.40
C TRP A 138 -9.47 0.01 19.44
N TYR A 139 -10.52 -0.67 19.90
CA TYR A 139 -11.83 -0.07 20.10
C TYR A 139 -12.26 -0.24 21.55
N GLU A 140 -12.89 0.80 22.10
CA GLU A 140 -13.54 0.79 23.40
C GLU A 140 -15.00 1.17 23.23
N LEU A 141 -15.86 0.74 24.16
CA LEU A 141 -17.27 1.12 24.13
C LEU A 141 -17.39 2.65 24.25
N ALA A 142 -18.25 3.23 23.42
CA ALA A 142 -18.60 4.64 23.53
C ALA A 142 -19.63 4.82 24.65
N ASP A 143 -19.43 5.84 25.47
CA ASP A 143 -20.31 6.13 26.62
C ASP A 143 -21.60 6.87 26.23
N ASP A 144 -21.59 7.53 25.06
CA ASP A 144 -22.59 8.52 24.67
C ASP A 144 -23.60 7.96 23.66
N ARG A 145 -24.29 8.87 22.97
CA ARG A 145 -25.22 8.60 21.87
C ARG A 145 -24.47 8.52 20.54
N GLY A 146 -24.62 7.39 19.85
CA GLY A 146 -24.09 7.19 18.51
C GLY A 146 -25.01 7.73 17.40
N CYS A 147 -24.54 7.65 16.16
CA CYS A 147 -25.30 7.99 14.95
C CYS A 147 -25.02 6.98 13.84
N VAL A 148 -26.07 6.54 13.14
CA VAL A 148 -25.98 5.77 11.90
C VAL A 148 -26.62 6.58 10.77
N TYR A 149 -25.84 6.85 9.73
CA TYR A 149 -26.35 7.44 8.49
C TYR A 149 -26.80 6.35 7.54
N VAL A 150 -28.00 6.49 6.99
CA VAL A 150 -28.54 5.62 5.94
C VAL A 150 -28.41 6.32 4.59
N LEU A 151 -27.63 5.73 3.70
CA LEU A 151 -27.27 6.29 2.39
C LEU A 151 -28.05 5.60 1.28
N SER A 152 -28.64 6.38 0.38
CA SER A 152 -29.34 5.85 -0.79
C SER A 152 -28.39 5.63 -1.95
N ARG A 153 -28.20 4.37 -2.37
CA ARG A 153 -27.44 4.05 -3.60
C ARG A 153 -28.03 4.73 -4.83
N LYS A 154 -29.36 4.92 -4.88
CA LYS A 154 -30.03 5.65 -5.97
C LYS A 154 -29.62 7.13 -5.98
N ALA A 155 -29.61 7.78 -4.82
CA ALA A 155 -29.20 9.18 -4.71
C ALA A 155 -27.71 9.36 -5.00
N LEU A 156 -26.86 8.46 -4.51
CA LEU A 156 -25.43 8.43 -4.82
C LEU A 156 -25.18 8.36 -6.33
N ARG A 157 -25.84 7.41 -7.02
CA ARG A 157 -25.76 7.29 -8.49
C ARG A 157 -26.26 8.55 -9.20
N ALA A 158 -27.35 9.17 -8.73
CA ALA A 158 -27.87 10.41 -9.30
C ALA A 158 -26.88 11.60 -9.16
N ARG A 159 -25.97 11.54 -8.19
CA ARG A 159 -24.86 12.49 -8.00
C ARG A 159 -23.56 12.07 -8.69
N ASN A 160 -23.59 11.03 -9.54
CA ASN A 160 -22.40 10.43 -10.15
C ASN A 160 -21.35 9.95 -9.14
N LEU A 161 -21.78 9.59 -7.92
CA LEU A 161 -20.92 8.99 -6.91
C LEU A 161 -20.94 7.46 -7.09
N GLN A 162 -19.75 6.87 -7.15
CA GLN A 162 -19.58 5.44 -7.24
C GLN A 162 -19.81 4.80 -5.87
N THR A 163 -20.31 3.57 -5.91
CA THR A 163 -20.39 2.67 -4.74
C THR A 163 -19.63 1.42 -5.10
N VAL A 164 -18.37 1.35 -4.69
CA VAL A 164 -17.51 0.19 -4.92
C VAL A 164 -17.86 -0.86 -3.88
N ASP A 165 -18.29 -2.04 -4.33
CA ASP A 165 -18.52 -3.18 -3.46
C ASP A 165 -17.20 -3.89 -3.22
N LEU A 166 -16.61 -3.71 -2.03
CA LEU A 166 -15.34 -4.36 -1.71
C LEU A 166 -15.52 -5.83 -1.32
N VAL A 167 -16.75 -6.35 -1.27
CA VAL A 167 -17.02 -7.79 -1.08
C VAL A 167 -16.77 -8.56 -2.38
N GLU A 168 -16.92 -7.90 -3.54
CA GLU A 168 -16.59 -8.50 -4.85
C GLU A 168 -15.09 -8.77 -5.02
N ILE A 169 -14.25 -8.20 -4.14
CA ILE A 169 -12.83 -8.51 -3.99
C ILE A 169 -12.71 -9.92 -3.38
N THR A 170 -13.07 -10.97 -4.12
CA THR A 170 -12.95 -12.34 -3.65
C THR A 170 -11.49 -12.77 -3.74
N THR A 171 -10.88 -13.05 -2.59
CA THR A 171 -9.56 -13.69 -2.55
C THR A 171 -9.68 -15.21 -2.68
N ALA A 172 -8.71 -15.85 -3.34
CA ALA A 172 -8.73 -17.32 -3.52
C ALA A 172 -8.67 -18.10 -2.19
N ALA A 173 -8.18 -17.47 -1.11
CA ALA A 173 -8.11 -18.01 0.23
C ALA A 173 -8.22 -16.91 1.29
N GLY A 174 -8.54 -17.30 2.53
CA GLY A 174 -8.61 -16.40 3.70
C GLY A 174 -9.93 -15.63 3.84
N ARG A 175 -10.02 -14.82 4.89
CA ARG A 175 -11.13 -13.88 5.13
C ARG A 175 -10.52 -12.47 5.25
N HIS A 176 -10.67 -11.69 4.18
CA HIS A 176 -10.21 -10.30 4.16
C HIS A 176 -11.19 -9.39 4.90
N ARG A 177 -10.68 -8.26 5.41
CA ARG A 177 -11.44 -7.25 6.16
C ARG A 177 -12.71 -6.79 5.44
N CYS A 178 -12.63 -6.55 4.12
CA CYS A 178 -13.77 -6.02 3.36
C CYS A 178 -14.99 -6.95 3.43
N LEU A 179 -14.78 -8.27 3.34
CA LEU A 179 -15.84 -9.28 3.48
C LEU A 179 -16.37 -9.31 4.91
N ALA A 180 -15.48 -9.22 5.91
CA ALA A 180 -15.87 -9.25 7.31
C ALA A 180 -16.78 -8.08 7.71
N GLN A 181 -16.64 -6.94 7.06
CA GLN A 181 -17.39 -5.71 7.35
C GLN A 181 -18.52 -5.45 6.35
N SER A 182 -18.77 -6.34 5.37
CA SER A 182 -19.67 -6.09 4.24
C SER A 182 -19.41 -4.72 3.60
N ALA A 183 -18.14 -4.44 3.35
CA ALA A 183 -17.63 -3.08 3.12
C ALA A 183 -17.98 -2.54 1.73
N PHE A 184 -18.40 -1.28 1.69
CA PHE A 184 -18.60 -0.48 0.51
C PHE A 184 -17.79 0.81 0.61
N MET A 185 -17.28 1.29 -0.51
CA MET A 185 -16.64 2.60 -0.59
C MET A 185 -17.50 3.55 -1.42
N VAL A 186 -17.83 4.70 -0.83
CA VAL A 186 -18.64 5.74 -1.46
C VAL A 186 -17.75 6.90 -1.88
N GLY A 187 -17.71 7.22 -3.17
CA GLY A 187 -16.86 8.28 -3.71
C GLY A 187 -16.54 8.12 -5.20
N PRO A 188 -15.46 8.72 -5.70
CA PRO A 188 -14.63 9.68 -5.00
C PRO A 188 -15.41 10.95 -4.64
N LEU A 189 -15.10 11.57 -3.50
CA LEU A 189 -15.68 12.85 -3.08
C LEU A 189 -14.65 13.98 -3.19
N ASN A 190 -15.16 15.17 -3.46
CA ASN A 190 -14.43 16.44 -3.36
C ASN A 190 -15.23 17.35 -2.42
N GLY A 191 -14.95 17.26 -1.13
CA GLY A 191 -15.76 17.86 -0.07
C GLY A 191 -16.75 16.89 0.59
N PRO A 192 -17.71 17.40 1.38
CA PRO A 192 -18.63 16.57 2.14
C PRO A 192 -19.59 15.80 1.22
N LEU A 193 -20.06 14.64 1.70
CA LEU A 193 -21.13 13.91 1.05
C LEU A 193 -22.38 14.80 0.89
N PRO A 194 -23.01 14.87 -0.30
CA PRO A 194 -24.23 15.65 -0.49
C PRO A 194 -25.37 15.19 0.44
N ASP A 195 -26.06 16.15 1.07
CA ASP A 195 -27.08 15.86 2.09
C ASP A 195 -28.26 15.03 1.56
N ASP A 196 -28.60 15.16 0.27
CA ASP A 196 -29.67 14.40 -0.38
C ASP A 196 -29.30 12.92 -0.62
N CYS A 197 -28.02 12.55 -0.44
CA CYS A 197 -27.59 11.17 -0.43
C CYS A 197 -27.90 10.48 0.91
N ILE A 198 -28.18 11.25 1.97
CA ILE A 198 -28.53 10.77 3.30
C ILE A 198 -30.06 10.74 3.43
N VAL A 199 -30.61 9.52 3.48
CA VAL A 199 -32.06 9.33 3.61
C VAL A 199 -32.48 9.53 5.06
N ASN A 200 -31.74 8.93 5.99
CA ASN A 200 -32.03 8.97 7.42
C ASN A 200 -30.76 9.21 8.25
N ARG A 201 -30.95 9.94 9.36
CA ARG A 201 -30.00 10.06 10.48
C ARG A 201 -30.62 9.34 11.66
N VAL A 202 -30.06 8.21 12.05
CA VAL A 202 -30.57 7.38 13.14
C VAL A 202 -29.70 7.60 14.35
N PHE A 203 -30.32 7.96 15.46
CA PHE A 203 -29.63 8.14 16.73
C PHE A 203 -30.18 7.18 17.78
N ALA A 204 -29.28 6.66 18.60
CA ALA A 204 -29.62 5.86 19.76
C ALA A 204 -28.49 5.93 20.80
N PRO A 205 -28.78 5.62 22.08
CA PRO A 205 -27.73 5.37 23.06
C PRO A 205 -26.76 4.28 22.54
N SER A 206 -25.45 4.40 22.82
CA SER A 206 -24.47 3.41 22.38
C SER A 206 -24.79 1.98 22.85
N ALA A 207 -25.41 1.84 24.04
CA ALA A 207 -25.88 0.56 24.55
C ALA A 207 -26.96 -0.10 23.66
N VAL A 208 -27.81 0.69 23.00
CA VAL A 208 -28.84 0.18 22.07
C VAL A 208 -28.18 -0.32 20.78
N PHE A 209 -27.25 0.46 20.21
CA PHE A 209 -26.47 0.02 19.05
C PHE A 209 -25.63 -1.22 19.35
N GLN A 210 -25.01 -1.27 20.53
CA GLN A 210 -24.27 -2.43 21.01
C GLN A 210 -25.17 -3.67 21.10
N ALA A 211 -26.33 -3.54 21.73
CA ALA A 211 -27.26 -4.65 21.89
C ALA A 211 -27.83 -5.13 20.53
N TYR A 212 -28.06 -4.23 19.58
CA TYR A 212 -28.43 -4.59 18.21
C TYR A 212 -27.30 -5.34 17.49
N ALA A 213 -26.06 -4.83 17.56
CA ALA A 213 -24.91 -5.51 16.97
C ALA A 213 -24.67 -6.90 17.59
N ALA A 214 -24.89 -7.05 18.90
CA ALA A 214 -24.72 -8.29 19.65
C ALA A 214 -25.73 -9.40 19.29
N GLN A 215 -26.79 -9.08 18.53
CA GLN A 215 -27.67 -10.11 17.95
C GLN A 215 -26.91 -11.03 16.98
N LYS A 216 -25.81 -10.53 16.39
CA LYS A 216 -24.78 -11.31 15.69
C LYS A 216 -23.59 -11.47 16.62
N SER A 217 -23.60 -12.54 17.41
CA SER A 217 -22.61 -12.77 18.47
C SER A 217 -21.16 -12.89 17.95
N GLU A 218 -21.00 -13.15 16.65
CA GLU A 218 -19.74 -13.18 15.93
C GLU A 218 -19.15 -11.79 15.60
N LEU A 219 -19.87 -10.68 15.80
CA LEU A 219 -19.38 -9.32 15.53
C LEU A 219 -18.47 -8.80 16.66
N THR A 220 -17.26 -9.36 16.74
CA THR A 220 -16.18 -8.87 17.61
C THR A 220 -15.19 -7.99 16.85
N CYS A 221 -14.31 -7.30 17.57
CA CYS A 221 -13.21 -6.54 16.96
C CYS A 221 -12.33 -7.46 16.09
N GLU A 222 -11.96 -8.64 16.57
CA GLU A 222 -11.15 -9.62 15.82
C GLU A 222 -11.87 -10.14 14.58
N ALA A 223 -13.21 -10.25 14.63
CA ALA A 223 -14.00 -10.68 13.50
C ALA A 223 -14.07 -9.60 12.41
N LEU A 224 -14.22 -8.33 12.79
CA LEU A 224 -14.25 -7.18 11.86
C LEU A 224 -12.86 -6.81 11.33
N PHE A 225 -11.81 -7.06 12.12
CA PHE A 225 -10.42 -6.78 11.80
C PHE A 225 -9.59 -8.07 11.85
N PRO A 226 -9.79 -8.99 10.89
CA PRO A 226 -9.11 -10.27 10.87
C PRO A 226 -7.58 -10.10 10.89
N SER A 227 -6.91 -10.98 11.64
CA SER A 227 -5.46 -10.97 11.78
C SER A 227 -4.76 -11.31 10.44
N PRO A 228 -3.48 -10.94 10.26
CA PRO A 228 -2.72 -11.35 9.06
C PRO A 228 -2.58 -12.88 8.89
N ARG A 229 -2.96 -13.69 9.89
CA ARG A 229 -3.02 -15.16 9.70
C ARG A 229 -4.20 -15.61 8.85
N ILE A 230 -5.22 -14.76 8.74
CA ILE A 230 -6.51 -15.06 8.09
C ILE A 230 -6.78 -14.08 6.93
N ASP A 231 -6.32 -12.83 7.05
CA ASP A 231 -6.44 -11.79 6.02
C ASP A 231 -5.14 -11.71 5.19
N PRO A 232 -5.12 -12.26 3.95
CA PRO A 232 -3.93 -12.24 3.10
C PRO A 232 -3.54 -10.83 2.62
N VAL A 233 -4.50 -9.90 2.50
CA VAL A 233 -4.23 -8.51 2.13
C VAL A 233 -3.50 -7.82 3.28
N MET A 234 -3.97 -7.98 4.52
CA MET A 234 -3.27 -7.48 5.70
C MET A 234 -1.88 -8.12 5.84
N ALA A 235 -1.76 -9.42 5.61
CA ALA A 235 -0.47 -10.12 5.67
C ALA A 235 0.55 -9.53 4.68
N ALA A 236 0.11 -9.29 3.43
CA ALA A 236 0.95 -8.69 2.40
C ALA A 236 1.35 -7.24 2.76
N LEU A 237 0.40 -6.42 3.24
CA LEU A 237 0.69 -5.05 3.69
C LEU A 237 1.69 -5.02 4.86
N LEU A 238 1.60 -5.96 5.81
CA LEU A 238 2.54 -6.05 6.94
C LEU A 238 3.88 -6.69 6.57
N SER A 239 4.00 -7.30 5.38
CA SER A 239 5.27 -7.87 4.88
C SER A 239 6.19 -6.83 4.24
N ILE A 240 5.68 -5.61 4.02
CA ILE A 240 6.45 -4.49 3.49
C ILE A 240 7.62 -4.19 4.44
N PRO A 241 8.84 -4.00 3.91
CA PRO A 241 10.04 -3.77 4.72
C PRO A 241 9.85 -2.68 5.76
N TRP A 242 10.40 -2.93 6.94
CA TRP A 242 10.58 -1.90 7.93
C TRP A 242 11.67 -0.95 7.47
N VAL A 243 11.57 0.33 7.83
CA VAL A 243 12.52 1.37 7.43
C VAL A 243 13.14 1.98 8.67
N LYS A 244 14.48 2.08 8.68
CA LYS A 244 15.25 2.71 9.76
C LYS A 244 14.77 4.14 9.99
N ARG A 245 14.58 4.48 11.25
CA ARG A 245 14.28 5.83 11.72
C ARG A 245 15.57 6.48 12.17
N GLU A 246 15.81 7.69 11.69
CA GLU A 246 16.89 8.51 12.21
C GLU A 246 16.49 9.00 13.61
N VAL A 247 17.27 8.60 14.60
CA VAL A 247 17.13 8.98 16.02
C VAL A 247 18.51 9.33 16.56
N ASP A 248 18.57 10.21 17.56
CA ASP A 248 19.83 10.56 18.22
C ASP A 248 20.49 9.29 18.78
N SER A 249 21.82 9.20 18.66
CA SER A 249 22.60 7.97 18.88
C SER A 249 22.40 7.37 20.28
N ILE A 250 21.49 6.40 20.37
CA ILE A 250 21.17 5.62 21.56
C ILE A 250 21.75 4.20 21.53
N GLY A 251 22.64 3.90 20.57
CA GLY A 251 23.37 2.64 20.47
C GLY A 251 22.54 1.44 19.99
N ILE A 252 21.27 1.67 19.62
CA ILE A 252 20.36 0.66 19.08
C ILE A 252 19.51 1.29 17.98
N ASP A 253 19.27 0.53 16.91
CA ASP A 253 18.52 1.02 15.75
C ASP A 253 17.00 0.98 15.99
N PHE A 254 16.31 1.97 15.46
CA PHE A 254 14.86 2.08 15.49
C PHE A 254 14.31 1.90 14.08
N PHE A 255 13.23 1.14 13.95
CA PHE A 255 12.58 0.85 12.67
C PHE A 255 11.08 1.14 12.74
N GLY A 256 10.54 1.77 11.72
CA GLY A 256 9.10 1.98 11.55
C GLY A 256 8.54 1.16 10.40
N ARG A 257 7.22 0.96 10.37
CA ARG A 257 6.56 0.33 9.21
C ARG A 257 6.80 1.15 7.94
N GLY A 258 7.14 0.47 6.84
CA GLY A 258 7.26 1.10 5.52
C GLY A 258 5.96 1.73 5.01
N LEU A 259 4.80 1.20 5.46
CA LEU A 259 3.48 1.81 5.34
C LEU A 259 2.80 1.89 6.71
N PRO A 260 2.29 3.06 7.15
CA PRO A 260 1.64 3.19 8.44
C PRO A 260 0.30 2.44 8.44
N LEU A 261 0.20 1.41 9.28
CA LEU A 261 -0.97 0.53 9.38
C LEU A 261 -1.45 0.46 10.82
N PRO A 262 -2.77 0.57 11.08
CA PRO A 262 -3.33 0.27 12.39
C PRO A 262 -3.25 -1.24 12.65
N GLU A 263 -2.53 -1.63 13.69
CA GLU A 263 -2.41 -3.02 14.13
C GLU A 263 -3.37 -3.25 15.31
N TYR A 264 -4.45 -4.01 15.07
CA TYR A 264 -5.47 -4.33 16.08
C TYR A 264 -5.05 -5.49 17.00
N GLU A 265 -4.22 -6.41 16.49
CA GLU A 265 -3.66 -7.51 17.26
C GLU A 265 -2.18 -7.22 17.58
N VAL A 266 -1.93 -6.36 18.56
CA VAL A 266 -0.57 -6.10 19.07
C VAL A 266 -0.22 -7.18 20.09
N LYS A 267 0.17 -8.35 19.61
CA LYS A 267 0.94 -9.31 20.41
C LYS A 267 2.37 -8.79 20.52
N THR A 268 2.99 -8.95 21.69
CA THR A 268 4.41 -8.65 21.88
C THR A 268 5.22 -9.44 20.87
N ILE A 269 5.96 -8.75 20.02
CA ILE A 269 6.89 -9.39 19.11
C ILE A 269 8.15 -9.65 19.92
N ARG A 270 8.50 -10.91 20.16
CA ARG A 270 9.80 -11.22 20.78
C ARG A 270 10.90 -11.30 19.74
N ARG A 271 10.60 -12.01 18.64
CA ARG A 271 11.52 -12.26 17.54
C ARG A 271 10.79 -12.28 16.21
N THR A 272 11.40 -11.78 15.15
CA THR A 272 10.88 -11.89 13.78
C THR A 272 11.57 -12.99 12.97
N GLY A 273 10.86 -13.47 11.94
CA GLY A 273 11.34 -14.52 11.05
C GLY A 273 12.25 -13.99 9.94
N VAL A 274 12.87 -14.92 9.20
CA VAL A 274 13.78 -14.63 8.09
C VAL A 274 13.12 -13.81 6.97
N ASP A 275 11.81 -13.91 6.81
CA ASP A 275 11.06 -13.19 5.77
C ASP A 275 10.82 -11.70 6.06
N THR A 276 11.30 -11.19 7.20
CA THR A 276 11.17 -9.79 7.61
C THR A 276 12.47 -9.03 7.36
N ALA A 277 12.40 -7.93 6.60
CA ALA A 277 13.53 -7.03 6.41
C ALA A 277 13.41 -5.74 7.23
N TYR A 278 14.51 -5.36 7.88
CA TYR A 278 14.74 -4.08 8.54
C TYR A 278 15.72 -3.27 7.70
N TYR A 279 15.16 -2.53 6.74
CA TYR A 279 15.94 -1.73 5.80
C TYR A 279 16.61 -0.56 6.50
N ARG A 280 17.93 -0.56 6.43
CA ARG A 280 18.79 0.61 6.60
C ARG A 280 19.35 0.97 5.22
N ARG A 281 19.63 2.24 4.96
CA ARG A 281 20.10 2.66 3.62
C ARG A 281 21.36 1.91 3.23
N PHE A 282 21.33 1.30 2.04
CA PHE A 282 22.52 0.83 1.36
C PHE A 282 22.32 0.88 -0.15
N TRP A 283 23.44 0.92 -0.87
CA TRP A 283 23.50 0.91 -2.31
C TRP A 283 24.28 -0.31 -2.80
N LEU A 284 23.72 -1.08 -3.73
CA LEU A 284 24.41 -2.15 -4.45
C LEU A 284 25.64 -1.61 -5.18
N ALA A 285 25.58 -0.34 -5.62
CA ALA A 285 26.73 0.39 -6.15
C ALA A 285 27.95 0.40 -5.22
N ASP A 286 27.78 0.25 -3.90
CA ASP A 286 28.89 0.19 -2.92
C ASP A 286 29.40 -1.24 -2.69
N ALA A 287 28.59 -2.25 -3.03
CA ALA A 287 28.95 -3.68 -2.90
C ALA A 287 29.40 -4.31 -4.22
N ALA A 288 29.11 -3.68 -5.36
CA ALA A 288 29.47 -4.16 -6.69
C ALA A 288 30.99 -4.12 -6.92
N GLY A 289 31.68 -5.19 -6.52
CA GLY A 289 33.11 -5.40 -6.76
C GLY A 289 33.43 -6.08 -8.10
N PRO A 290 34.72 -6.20 -8.46
CA PRO A 290 35.18 -6.81 -9.73
C PRO A 290 34.69 -8.24 -9.98
N GLU A 291 34.44 -8.99 -8.92
CA GLU A 291 33.97 -10.39 -8.98
C GLU A 291 32.45 -10.52 -9.20
N THR A 292 31.72 -9.39 -9.21
CA THR A 292 30.26 -9.37 -9.32
C THR A 292 29.82 -9.13 -10.76
N LEU A 293 28.63 -9.64 -11.12
CA LEU A 293 28.01 -9.36 -12.44
C LEU A 293 27.78 -7.85 -12.68
N LEU A 294 27.74 -7.06 -11.60
CA LEU A 294 27.49 -5.62 -11.64
C LEU A 294 28.78 -4.78 -11.66
N ALA A 295 29.96 -5.40 -11.72
CA ALA A 295 31.26 -4.71 -11.72
C ALA A 295 31.35 -3.62 -12.81
N GLU A 296 30.71 -3.88 -13.95
CA GLU A 296 30.73 -2.99 -15.13
C GLU A 296 29.47 -2.13 -15.32
N THR A 297 28.61 -2.09 -14.31
CA THR A 297 27.37 -1.31 -14.32
C THR A 297 27.57 0.15 -13.91
N THR A 298 26.88 1.04 -14.61
CA THR A 298 26.74 2.45 -14.21
C THR A 298 25.46 2.61 -13.40
N PHE A 299 25.58 3.06 -12.16
CA PHE A 299 24.46 3.19 -11.22
C PHE A 299 23.90 4.61 -11.20
N TYR A 300 22.57 4.71 -11.23
CA TYR A 300 21.80 5.93 -11.06
C TYR A 300 20.95 5.78 -9.81
N LEU A 301 21.26 6.56 -8.78
CA LEU A 301 20.62 6.48 -7.47
C LEU A 301 19.42 7.43 -7.43
N THR A 302 18.28 6.91 -7.02
CA THR A 302 17.01 7.65 -6.92
C THR A 302 16.27 7.34 -5.61
N ASP A 303 15.24 8.12 -5.32
CA ASP A 303 14.35 7.85 -4.20
C ASP A 303 13.34 6.73 -4.53
N GLU A 304 12.71 6.14 -3.52
CA GLU A 304 11.77 5.03 -3.72
C GLU A 304 10.52 5.39 -4.55
N THR A 305 10.17 6.68 -4.70
CA THR A 305 8.95 7.07 -5.43
C THR A 305 9.05 6.82 -6.93
N THR A 306 10.26 6.79 -7.47
CA THR A 306 10.53 6.39 -8.87
C THR A 306 10.03 4.97 -9.16
N PHE A 307 10.00 4.09 -8.16
CA PHE A 307 9.44 2.75 -8.31
C PHE A 307 7.91 2.74 -8.18
N HIS A 308 7.32 3.62 -7.36
CA HIS A 308 5.91 3.53 -6.98
C HIS A 308 4.93 4.27 -7.92
N GLY A 309 5.42 4.92 -8.98
CA GLY A 309 4.59 5.68 -9.92
C GLY A 309 3.80 4.82 -10.93
N ALA A 310 3.10 5.50 -11.83
CA ALA A 310 2.36 4.90 -12.93
C ALA A 310 2.83 5.48 -14.27
N ALA A 311 2.83 4.65 -15.32
CA ALA A 311 3.26 5.02 -16.67
C ALA A 311 2.29 6.00 -17.36
N SER A 312 2.82 6.78 -18.31
CA SER A 312 1.99 7.49 -19.30
C SER A 312 1.54 6.56 -20.44
N GLY A 313 2.22 5.42 -20.61
CA GLY A 313 1.92 4.42 -21.63
C GLY A 313 2.71 4.56 -22.93
N GLU A 314 3.63 5.53 -23.01
CA GLU A 314 4.52 5.72 -24.16
C GLU A 314 5.83 4.94 -23.98
N LEU A 315 6.04 3.88 -24.79
CA LEU A 315 7.28 3.08 -24.78
C LEU A 315 8.39 3.71 -25.63
N VAL A 316 8.62 5.02 -25.48
CA VAL A 316 9.64 5.79 -26.21
C VAL A 316 10.77 6.17 -25.26
N PHE A 317 11.97 5.64 -25.49
CA PHE A 317 13.09 5.73 -24.54
C PHE A 317 14.35 6.32 -25.20
N LEU A 318 14.30 7.60 -25.57
CA LEU A 318 15.40 8.25 -26.32
C LEU A 318 16.70 8.33 -25.52
N ASN A 319 16.65 8.89 -24.31
CA ASN A 319 17.83 9.14 -23.50
C ASN A 319 18.39 7.84 -22.93
N LEU A 320 17.51 6.93 -22.51
CA LEU A 320 17.87 5.62 -22.00
C LEU A 320 18.52 4.75 -23.09
N THR A 321 17.98 4.74 -24.31
CA THR A 321 18.61 4.01 -25.44
C THR A 321 19.99 4.56 -25.76
N ARG A 322 20.17 5.90 -25.74
CA ARG A 322 21.49 6.51 -25.96
C ARG A 322 22.47 6.11 -24.87
N LEU A 323 22.02 6.18 -23.62
CA LEU A 323 22.84 5.79 -22.47
C LEU A 323 23.29 4.33 -22.56
N LEU A 324 22.41 3.41 -22.95
CA LEU A 324 22.74 1.99 -23.14
C LEU A 324 23.69 1.72 -24.32
N ARG A 325 23.77 2.61 -25.29
CA ARG A 325 24.78 2.53 -26.37
C ARG A 325 26.17 3.00 -25.90
N GLU A 326 26.22 3.86 -24.90
CA GLU A 326 27.46 4.44 -24.36
C GLU A 326 28.04 3.64 -23.18
N ARG A 327 27.20 2.86 -22.50
CA ARG A 327 27.53 2.12 -21.28
C ARG A 327 27.30 0.62 -21.50
N LYS A 328 28.16 -0.21 -20.91
CA LYS A 328 27.99 -1.67 -20.95
C LYS A 328 26.66 -2.08 -20.32
N SER A 329 26.38 -1.59 -19.12
CA SER A 329 25.11 -1.78 -18.44
C SER A 329 24.79 -0.59 -17.54
N VAL A 330 23.50 -0.43 -17.23
CA VAL A 330 22.95 0.67 -16.44
C VAL A 330 22.00 0.10 -15.39
N ALA A 331 22.11 0.59 -14.17
CA ALA A 331 21.20 0.29 -13.07
C ALA A 331 20.53 1.57 -12.58
N LEU A 332 19.21 1.55 -12.46
CA LEU A 332 18.48 2.54 -11.68
C LEU A 332 18.19 1.91 -10.32
N GLU A 333 18.85 2.41 -9.28
CA GLU A 333 18.76 1.89 -7.92
C GLU A 333 17.98 2.83 -7.01
N ILE A 334 17.08 2.28 -6.18
CA ILE A 334 16.21 3.08 -5.31
C ILE A 334 16.68 3.07 -3.84
N ASP A 335 16.45 4.16 -3.10
CA ASP A 335 16.64 4.21 -1.65
C ASP A 335 15.48 3.52 -0.91
N GLY A 336 15.39 2.20 -1.05
CA GLY A 336 14.38 1.39 -0.39
C GLY A 336 14.49 -0.08 -0.76
N LEU A 337 13.50 -0.85 -0.33
CA LEU A 337 13.27 -2.23 -0.73
C LEU A 337 11.81 -2.38 -1.15
N VAL A 338 11.57 -3.13 -2.23
CA VAL A 338 10.23 -3.43 -2.73
C VAL A 338 9.91 -4.89 -2.45
N ARG A 339 8.77 -5.13 -1.79
CA ARG A 339 8.28 -6.49 -1.53
C ARG A 339 7.19 -6.86 -2.54
N HIS A 340 7.44 -7.89 -3.32
CA HIS A 340 6.44 -8.40 -4.27
C HIS A 340 5.44 -9.34 -3.56
N PRO A 341 4.11 -9.09 -3.64
CA PRO A 341 3.11 -9.89 -2.90
C PRO A 341 3.03 -11.37 -3.29
N TYR A 342 3.40 -11.71 -4.52
CA TYR A 342 3.44 -13.10 -5.01
C TYR A 342 4.68 -13.87 -4.56
N ALA A 343 5.71 -13.19 -4.05
CA ALA A 343 6.94 -13.80 -3.52
C ALA A 343 6.85 -14.03 -2.00
N SER A 344 5.65 -14.39 -1.51
CA SER A 344 5.42 -14.67 -0.08
C SER A 344 6.38 -15.77 0.40
N ASN A 345 7.09 -15.51 1.51
CA ASN A 345 8.14 -16.36 2.08
C ASN A 345 9.47 -16.44 1.30
N SER A 346 9.76 -15.47 0.44
CA SER A 346 11.13 -15.21 0.00
C SER A 346 11.74 -14.06 0.82
N GLY A 347 13.01 -14.19 1.17
CA GLY A 347 13.81 -13.08 1.68
C GLY A 347 14.28 -12.12 0.59
N GLN A 348 13.73 -12.21 -0.63
CA GLN A 348 14.15 -11.45 -1.78
C GLN A 348 13.29 -10.19 -1.97
N TYR A 349 13.94 -9.08 -2.29
CA TYR A 349 13.34 -7.77 -2.48
C TYR A 349 13.86 -7.12 -3.75
N GLY A 350 13.01 -6.32 -4.39
CA GLY A 350 13.41 -5.44 -5.48
C GLY A 350 14.17 -4.22 -4.94
N LYS A 351 15.23 -3.82 -5.67
CA LYS A 351 16.12 -2.69 -5.36
C LYS A 351 16.23 -1.70 -6.51
N GLY A 352 15.44 -1.89 -7.57
CA GLY A 352 15.41 -1.05 -8.77
C GLY A 352 15.41 -1.88 -10.04
N ILE A 353 15.83 -1.30 -11.16
CA ILE A 353 15.89 -2.00 -12.46
C ILE A 353 17.32 -2.03 -13.01
N TYR A 354 17.61 -3.07 -13.78
CA TYR A 354 18.84 -3.27 -14.50
C TYR A 354 18.57 -3.31 -16.01
N LEU A 355 19.42 -2.64 -16.78
CA LEU A 355 19.34 -2.54 -18.22
C LEU A 355 20.70 -2.82 -18.86
N GLU A 356 20.68 -3.55 -19.97
CA GLU A 356 21.88 -3.87 -20.75
C GLU A 356 21.53 -3.92 -22.24
N MET A 357 22.45 -3.49 -23.10
CA MET A 357 22.37 -3.74 -24.53
C MET A 357 23.26 -4.93 -24.86
N LEU A 358 22.66 -5.99 -25.41
CA LEU A 358 23.37 -7.17 -25.86
C LEU A 358 24.18 -6.90 -27.13
N GLU A 359 25.10 -7.82 -27.45
CA GLU A 359 25.97 -7.71 -28.64
C GLU A 359 25.20 -7.60 -29.97
N ASP A 360 24.01 -8.20 -30.05
CA ASP A 360 23.13 -8.15 -31.22
C ASP A 360 22.24 -6.88 -31.29
N GLY A 361 22.41 -5.96 -30.34
CA GLY A 361 21.63 -4.72 -30.22
C GLY A 361 20.30 -4.87 -29.49
N THR A 362 19.95 -6.07 -29.03
CA THR A 362 18.75 -6.29 -28.20
C THR A 362 18.91 -5.63 -26.83
N MET A 363 17.88 -4.93 -26.36
CA MET A 363 17.83 -4.35 -25.03
C MET A 363 17.27 -5.37 -24.04
N PHE A 364 17.97 -5.59 -22.95
CA PHE A 364 17.54 -6.41 -21.81
C PHE A 364 17.09 -5.50 -20.66
N LEU A 365 15.93 -5.79 -20.08
CA LEU A 365 15.38 -5.08 -18.93
C LEU A 365 14.91 -6.07 -17.86
N THR A 366 15.43 -5.90 -16.65
CA THR A 366 15.12 -6.76 -15.51
C THR A 366 15.15 -6.01 -14.17
N GLU A 367 14.90 -6.71 -13.07
CA GLU A 367 14.94 -6.16 -11.71
C GLU A 367 16.31 -6.37 -11.06
N LEU A 368 16.76 -5.37 -10.29
CA LEU A 368 17.82 -5.54 -9.29
C LEU A 368 17.22 -6.22 -8.06
N ALA A 369 17.72 -7.39 -7.70
CA ALA A 369 17.24 -8.14 -6.55
C ALA A 369 18.27 -8.19 -5.42
N VAL A 370 17.78 -8.19 -4.20
CA VAL A 370 18.59 -8.36 -2.99
C VAL A 370 17.92 -9.33 -2.02
N ASP A 371 18.69 -10.27 -1.49
CA ASP A 371 18.28 -11.11 -0.38
C ASP A 371 18.57 -10.36 0.94
N HIS A 372 17.55 -10.22 1.77
CA HIS A 372 17.61 -9.44 3.00
C HIS A 372 16.86 -10.16 4.14
N PHE A 373 17.59 -10.53 5.19
CA PHE A 373 17.07 -11.30 6.32
C PHE A 373 17.31 -10.52 7.61
N GLY A 374 16.23 -10.13 8.30
CA GLY A 374 16.33 -9.28 9.47
C GLY A 374 16.97 -7.94 9.10
N ALA A 375 17.98 -7.50 9.85
CA ALA A 375 18.70 -6.24 9.61
C ALA A 375 19.88 -6.38 8.64
N ARG A 376 20.10 -7.57 8.06
CA ARG A 376 21.30 -7.90 7.28
C ARG A 376 20.94 -8.19 5.82
N PRO A 377 21.45 -7.41 4.84
CA PRO A 377 21.50 -7.87 3.45
C PRO A 377 22.48 -9.05 3.35
N ALA A 378 22.21 -10.00 2.45
CA ALA A 378 22.95 -11.26 2.35
C ALA A 378 23.48 -11.56 0.94
N GLY A 379 22.79 -11.11 -0.10
CA GLY A 379 23.20 -11.36 -1.48
C GLY A 379 22.45 -10.45 -2.43
N PHE A 380 22.99 -10.21 -3.62
CA PHE A 380 22.36 -9.37 -4.63
C PHE A 380 22.67 -9.86 -6.05
N GLY A 381 21.83 -9.43 -6.99
CA GLY A 381 21.99 -9.76 -8.40
C GLY A 381 20.87 -9.19 -9.23
N ILE A 382 20.61 -9.86 -10.35
CA ILE A 382 19.54 -9.51 -11.28
C ILE A 382 18.62 -10.69 -11.49
N THR A 383 17.33 -10.44 -11.68
CA THR A 383 16.36 -11.49 -12.00
C THR A 383 16.35 -11.77 -13.51
N ARG A 384 15.57 -12.77 -13.94
CA ARG A 384 15.23 -12.92 -15.37
C ARG A 384 14.25 -11.83 -15.79
N GLY A 385 14.49 -11.26 -16.97
CA GLY A 385 13.75 -10.11 -17.48
C GLY A 385 13.12 -10.32 -18.85
N TRP A 386 12.81 -9.21 -19.51
CA TRP A 386 12.29 -9.17 -20.88
C TRP A 386 13.29 -8.51 -21.82
N TYR A 387 13.09 -8.78 -23.11
CA TYR A 387 13.96 -8.38 -24.20
C TYR A 387 13.20 -7.52 -25.20
N PHE A 388 13.88 -6.50 -25.72
CA PHE A 388 13.28 -5.49 -26.58
C PHE A 388 14.17 -5.13 -27.76
N GLN A 389 13.54 -4.88 -28.90
CA GLN A 389 14.17 -4.25 -30.05
C GLN A 389 13.77 -2.78 -30.13
N VAL A 390 14.65 -1.94 -30.69
CA VAL A 390 14.44 -0.49 -30.75
C VAL A 390 14.30 -0.03 -32.18
N ASP A 391 13.22 0.70 -32.50
CA ASP A 391 13.04 1.30 -33.82
C ASP A 391 13.76 2.65 -34.00
N GLU A 392 13.62 3.24 -35.18
CA GLU A 392 14.21 4.55 -35.51
C GLU A 392 13.62 5.71 -34.68
N ALA A 393 12.41 5.54 -34.14
CA ALA A 393 11.74 6.48 -33.26
C ALA A 393 12.06 6.25 -31.77
N PHE A 394 13.03 5.37 -31.46
CA PHE A 394 13.42 4.98 -30.11
C PHE A 394 12.29 4.27 -29.33
N ARG A 395 11.34 3.67 -30.03
CA ARG A 395 10.30 2.84 -29.43
C ARG A 395 10.81 1.44 -29.16
N TRP A 396 10.50 0.93 -27.98
CA TRP A 396 10.87 -0.42 -27.58
C TRP A 396 9.73 -1.39 -27.88
N TYR A 397 10.05 -2.47 -28.57
CA TYR A 397 9.12 -3.55 -28.91
C TYR A 397 9.60 -4.85 -28.29
N ARG A 398 8.75 -5.49 -27.50
CA ARG A 398 9.09 -6.78 -26.88
C ARG A 398 9.36 -7.82 -27.97
N VAL A 399 10.42 -8.59 -27.78
CA VAL A 399 10.79 -9.72 -28.65
C VAL A 399 10.92 -11.00 -27.83
N ASP A 400 10.64 -12.13 -28.47
CA ASP A 400 10.88 -13.44 -27.86
C ASP A 400 12.37 -13.72 -27.78
N HIS A 401 12.83 -14.16 -26.61
CA HIS A 401 14.22 -14.51 -26.39
C HIS A 401 14.34 -15.79 -25.53
N PRO A 402 15.30 -16.70 -25.81
CA PRO A 402 15.42 -17.98 -25.09
C PRO A 402 15.61 -17.85 -23.57
N ASN A 403 16.19 -16.73 -23.12
CA ASN A 403 16.48 -16.48 -21.70
C ASN A 403 15.43 -15.59 -21.02
N GLN A 404 14.29 -15.30 -21.68
CA GLN A 404 13.25 -14.47 -21.09
C GLN A 404 12.62 -15.12 -19.86
N CYS A 405 12.14 -14.29 -18.94
CA CYS A 405 11.40 -14.77 -17.78
C CYS A 405 10.11 -15.50 -18.21
N ASP A 406 9.88 -16.66 -17.63
CA ASP A 406 8.74 -17.56 -17.87
C ASP A 406 7.77 -17.63 -16.68
N CYS A 407 7.85 -16.69 -15.73
CA CYS A 407 7.07 -16.71 -14.49
C CYS A 407 5.56 -16.52 -14.68
N GLY A 408 5.10 -16.09 -15.86
CA GLY A 408 3.69 -15.83 -16.16
C GLY A 408 3.12 -14.55 -15.54
N THR A 409 3.92 -13.77 -14.80
CA THR A 409 3.48 -12.54 -14.13
C THR A 409 3.73 -11.31 -15.00
N GLU A 410 2.88 -11.08 -16.01
CA GLU A 410 3.04 -9.98 -16.96
C GLU A 410 3.05 -8.59 -16.30
N ALA A 411 2.24 -8.41 -15.24
CA ALA A 411 2.15 -7.15 -14.51
C ALA A 411 3.49 -6.74 -13.87
N HIS A 412 4.27 -7.70 -13.36
CA HIS A 412 5.58 -7.44 -12.76
C HIS A 412 6.57 -6.87 -13.79
N HIS A 413 6.68 -7.53 -14.94
CA HIS A 413 7.60 -7.08 -15.98
C HIS A 413 7.13 -5.80 -16.68
N THR A 414 5.81 -5.62 -16.83
CA THR A 414 5.24 -4.35 -17.31
C THR A 414 5.59 -3.21 -16.35
N HIS A 415 5.63 -3.48 -15.04
CA HIS A 415 6.05 -2.49 -14.07
C HIS A 415 7.52 -2.06 -14.25
N HIS A 416 8.43 -2.95 -14.67
CA HIS A 416 9.80 -2.53 -14.97
C HIS A 416 9.87 -1.51 -16.12
N LEU A 417 8.97 -1.60 -17.12
CA LEU A 417 8.84 -0.59 -18.16
C LEU A 417 8.35 0.75 -17.60
N VAL A 418 7.41 0.73 -16.65
CA VAL A 418 6.97 1.93 -15.93
C VAL A 418 8.16 2.61 -15.24
N VAL A 419 9.00 1.83 -14.56
CA VAL A 419 10.20 2.36 -13.89
C VAL A 419 11.22 2.89 -14.90
N ALA A 420 11.40 2.20 -16.04
CA ALA A 420 12.24 2.68 -17.14
C ALA A 420 11.72 4.01 -17.73
N GLU A 421 10.41 4.19 -17.79
CA GLU A 421 9.78 5.43 -18.27
C GLU A 421 10.02 6.59 -17.30
N HIS A 422 9.89 6.35 -15.99
CA HIS A 422 10.27 7.33 -15.00
C HIS A 422 11.75 7.68 -15.08
N PHE A 423 12.60 6.70 -15.39
CA PHE A 423 14.03 6.94 -15.56
C PHE A 423 14.33 7.77 -16.80
N GLU A 424 13.70 7.47 -17.94
CA GLU A 424 13.77 8.29 -19.15
C GLU A 424 13.38 9.75 -18.87
N PHE A 425 12.28 9.95 -18.13
CA PHE A 425 11.85 11.28 -17.71
C PHE A 425 12.88 11.94 -16.78
N ALA A 426 13.43 11.21 -15.81
CA ALA A 426 14.45 11.72 -14.91
C ALA A 426 15.74 12.10 -15.64
N LEU A 427 16.18 11.32 -16.63
CA LEU A 427 17.35 11.63 -17.47
C LEU A 427 17.16 12.92 -18.26
N LYS A 428 15.91 13.24 -18.63
CA LYS A 428 15.56 14.45 -19.37
C LYS A 428 15.43 15.69 -18.47
N GLU A 429 14.74 15.55 -17.34
CA GLU A 429 14.25 16.69 -16.54
C GLU A 429 15.07 16.91 -15.26
N ARG A 430 15.82 15.92 -14.78
CA ARG A 430 16.65 16.01 -13.56
C ARG A 430 18.12 16.04 -13.89
N VAL A 431 18.89 16.64 -12.99
CA VAL A 431 20.37 16.65 -13.07
C VAL A 431 20.92 15.52 -12.23
N PHE A 432 21.46 14.50 -12.91
CA PHE A 432 22.25 13.46 -12.26
C PHE A 432 23.71 13.93 -12.13
N THR A 433 24.17 14.03 -10.88
CA THR A 433 25.56 14.42 -10.58
C THR A 433 26.38 13.17 -10.30
N GLN A 434 27.56 13.08 -10.90
CA GLN A 434 28.49 12.00 -10.59
C GLN A 434 29.01 12.16 -9.16
N VAL A 435 28.72 11.19 -8.30
CA VAL A 435 29.11 11.21 -6.88
C VAL A 435 30.35 10.34 -6.61
N ARG A 436 30.59 9.33 -7.46
CA ARG A 436 31.80 8.50 -7.49
C ARG A 436 31.95 7.85 -8.86
N GLU A 437 33.00 7.07 -9.08
CA GLU A 437 33.21 6.39 -10.36
C GLU A 437 31.96 5.57 -10.74
N ARG A 438 31.37 5.85 -11.90
CA ARG A 438 30.20 5.15 -12.47
C ARG A 438 28.95 5.17 -11.58
N VAL A 439 28.88 6.07 -10.61
CA VAL A 439 27.69 6.27 -9.77
C VAL A 439 27.24 7.72 -9.85
N PHE A 440 25.97 7.89 -10.17
CA PHE A 440 25.31 9.16 -10.35
C PHE A 440 24.10 9.24 -9.41
N ALA A 441 23.81 10.41 -8.86
CA ALA A 441 22.65 10.61 -7.99
C ALA A 441 21.94 11.93 -8.31
N ILE A 442 20.63 11.96 -8.05
CA ILE A 442 19.85 13.20 -8.01
C ILE A 442 20.14 13.95 -6.70
N SER A 443 19.99 15.29 -6.72
CA SER A 443 20.45 16.18 -5.65
C SER A 443 19.83 15.96 -4.27
N ASP A 444 18.66 15.36 -4.20
CA ASP A 444 17.87 15.11 -2.99
C ASP A 444 18.04 13.68 -2.44
N VAL A 445 18.87 12.85 -3.09
CA VAL A 445 19.16 11.48 -2.66
C VAL A 445 20.47 11.40 -1.90
N ASN A 446 20.42 10.80 -0.71
CA ASN A 446 21.63 10.50 0.05
C ASN A 446 22.35 9.29 -0.56
N ALA A 447 23.43 9.55 -1.28
CA ALA A 447 24.23 8.53 -1.97
C ALA A 447 25.16 7.70 -1.06
N THR A 448 25.08 7.89 0.27
CA THR A 448 25.94 7.21 1.24
C THR A 448 25.19 6.06 1.91
N SER A 449 25.77 4.86 1.83
CA SER A 449 25.28 3.68 2.55
C SER A 449 25.56 3.77 4.05
N ASP A 450 24.68 3.17 4.86
CA ASP A 450 24.98 2.84 6.26
C ASP A 450 26.10 1.78 6.28
N PRO A 451 27.27 2.06 6.88
CA PRO A 451 28.39 1.12 6.91
C PRO A 451 28.04 -0.23 7.52
N SER A 452 27.07 -0.27 8.43
CA SER A 452 26.60 -1.50 9.09
C SER A 452 25.90 -2.44 8.11
N ALA A 453 25.31 -1.90 7.03
CA ALA A 453 24.69 -2.69 5.98
C ALA A 453 25.76 -3.35 5.08
N LEU A 454 26.81 -2.59 4.74
CA LEU A 454 27.85 -3.03 3.81
C LEU A 454 28.69 -4.18 4.36
N LYS A 455 28.89 -4.23 5.67
CA LYS A 455 29.67 -5.28 6.36
C LYS A 455 29.22 -6.71 6.03
N TRP A 456 27.97 -6.89 5.61
CA TRP A 456 27.37 -8.20 5.32
C TRP A 456 27.28 -8.51 3.82
N MET A 457 27.67 -7.56 2.96
CA MET A 457 27.66 -7.71 1.50
C MET A 457 29.06 -7.91 0.89
N GLU A 458 30.11 -7.78 1.70
CA GLU A 458 31.48 -8.24 1.39
C GLU A 458 31.58 -9.76 1.51
#